data_AF-A0A2E9PKF3-F1
#
_entry.id   AF-A0A2E9PKF3-F1
#
_cell.length_a   1.000
_cell.length_b   1.000
_cell.length_c   1.000
_cell.angle_alpha   90.00
_cell.angle_beta   90.00
_cell.angle_gamma   90.00
#
_symmetry.space_group_name_H-M   'P 1'
#
loop_
_entity.id
_entity.type
_entity.pdbx_description
1 polymer ?
#
loop_
_entity_poly.entity_id
_entity_poly.type
_entity_poly.pdbx_seq_one_letter_code
_entity_poly.pdbx_strand_id
1 'polypeptide(L)' 'MFTFSAVIYDGNKQSLVRYDGNDEEAFERYLNEKYGCYVCLWSNKELSERALTTIKSSVALNEAAKIKSE' A
#
# COMPACT_ATOMS: atom_id res chain seq x y z
N MET A 1 -5.27 -3.41 3.91
CA MET A 1 -4.53 -2.13 3.86
C MET A 1 -3.27 -2.33 3.03
N PHE A 2 -3.09 -1.47 2.04
CA PHE A 2 -2.04 -1.54 1.02
C PHE A 2 -1.14 -0.32 1.11
N THR A 3 0.07 -0.46 0.59
CA THR A 3 0.96 0.64 0.26
C THR A 3 0.96 0.79 -1.25
N PHE A 4 0.49 1.93 -1.73
CA PHE A 4 0.53 2.31 -3.13
C PHE A 4 1.78 3.13 -3.39
N SER A 5 2.50 2.79 -4.46
CA SER A 5 3.65 3.56 -4.92
C SER A 5 3.44 3.96 -6.37
N ALA A 6 3.80 5.20 -6.73
CA ALA A 6 3.80 5.63 -8.12
C ALA A 6 4.98 6.55 -8.43
N VAL A 7 5.53 6.42 -9.63
CA VAL A 7 6.40 7.43 -10.21
C VAL A 7 5.54 8.30 -11.11
N ILE A 8 5.47 9.59 -10.79
CA ILE A 8 4.69 10.55 -11.56
C ILE A 8 5.58 11.65 -12.12
N TYR A 9 5.15 12.26 -13.23
CA TYR A 9 5.71 13.49 -13.78
C TYR A 9 4.67 14.60 -13.76
N ASP A 10 4.99 15.72 -13.12
CA ASP A 10 4.06 16.87 -12.92
C ASP A 10 4.24 17.98 -13.96
N GLY A 11 4.95 17.72 -15.06
CA GLY A 11 5.33 18.74 -16.04
C GLY A 11 6.63 19.48 -15.73
N ASN A 12 7.20 19.29 -14.53
CA ASN A 12 8.47 19.88 -14.13
C ASN A 12 9.50 18.79 -13.77
N LYS A 13 9.12 17.85 -12.89
CA LYS A 13 10.02 16.81 -12.38
C LYS A 13 9.31 15.48 -12.20
N GLN A 14 10.12 14.41 -12.16
CA GLN A 14 9.64 13.09 -11.74
C GLN A 14 9.72 12.96 -10.22
N SER A 15 8.69 12.38 -9.61
CA SER A 15 8.62 12.16 -8.17
C SER A 15 8.13 10.74 -7.86
N LEU A 16 8.78 10.07 -6.90
CA LEU A 16 8.27 8.84 -6.30
C LEU A 16 7.31 9.20 -5.17
N VAL A 17 6.07 8.74 -5.28
CA VAL A 17 4.99 8.96 -4.32
C VAL A 17 4.66 7.65 -3.65
N ARG A 18 4.48 7.67 -2.32
CA ARG A 18 3.97 6.55 -1.54
C ARG A 18 2.74 6.97 -0.76
N TYR A 19 1.77 6.08 -0.67
CA TYR A 19 0.50 6.30 0.01
C TYR A 19 0.01 5.01 0.66
N ASP A 20 -0.24 5.05 1.96
CA ASP A 20 -0.89 3.93 2.67
C ASP A 20 -2.40 4.12 2.67
N GLY A 21 -3.12 3.14 2.12
CA GLY A 21 -4.56 3.26 1.87
C GLY A 21 -5.28 1.93 1.83
N ASN A 22 -6.60 1.99 1.70
CA ASN A 22 -7.45 0.80 1.62
C ASN A 22 -7.68 0.33 0.20
N ASP A 23 -7.80 1.26 -0.74
CA ASP A 23 -8.14 1.02 -2.13
C ASP A 23 -7.41 2.01 -3.05
N GLU A 24 -7.49 1.73 -4.34
CA GLU A 24 -6.85 2.51 -5.40
C GLU A 24 -7.55 3.85 -5.63
N GLU A 25 -8.87 3.92 -5.42
CA GLU A 25 -9.65 5.17 -5.53
C GLU A 25 -9.16 6.24 -4.53
N ALA A 26 -8.88 5.84 -3.29
CA ALA A 26 -8.31 6.74 -2.30
C ALA A 26 -6.91 7.25 -2.71
N PHE A 27 -6.11 6.41 -3.37
CA PHE A 27 -4.80 6.80 -3.88
C PHE A 27 -4.90 7.77 -5.06
N GLU A 28 -5.78 7.50 -6.02
CA GLU A 28 -6.03 8.39 -7.15
C GLU A 28 -6.57 9.76 -6.70
N ARG A 29 -7.52 9.77 -5.75
CA ARG A 29 -8.00 11.03 -5.16
C ARG A 29 -6.87 11.82 -4.52
N TYR A 30 -6.00 11.17 -3.75
CA TYR A 30 -4.83 11.80 -3.16
C TYR A 30 -3.88 12.40 -4.22
N LEU A 31 -3.62 11.68 -5.32
CA LEU A 31 -2.77 12.19 -6.40
C LEU A 31 -3.43 13.38 -7.11
N ASN A 32 -4.73 13.31 -7.40
CA ASN A 32 -5.48 14.39 -8.04
C ASN A 32 -5.53 15.64 -7.17
N GLU A 33 -5.79 15.51 -5.87
CA GLU A 33 -5.80 16.64 -4.94
C GLU A 33 -4.43 17.30 -4.80
N LYS A 34 -3.35 16.50 -4.82
CA LYS A 34 -1.99 17.00 -4.57
C LYS A 34 -1.30 17.57 -5.81
N TYR A 35 -1.50 16.96 -6.97
CA TYR A 35 -0.78 17.30 -8.20
C TYR A 35 -1.66 17.97 -9.25
N GLY A 36 -2.99 17.77 -9.21
CA GLY A 36 -3.96 18.35 -10.13
C GLY A 36 -3.90 17.79 -11.56
N CYS A 37 -2.72 17.84 -12.19
CA CYS A 37 -2.42 17.28 -13.49
C CYS A 37 -1.03 16.61 -13.44
N TYR A 38 -0.97 15.32 -13.74
CA TYR A 38 0.26 14.55 -13.75
C TYR A 38 0.16 13.39 -14.75
N VAL A 39 1.32 12.88 -15.18
CA VAL A 39 1.42 11.63 -15.93
C VAL A 39 1.96 10.56 -14.99
N CYS A 40 1.21 9.47 -14.83
CA CYS A 40 1.69 8.29 -14.12
C CYS A 40 2.62 7.48 -15.04
N LEU A 41 3.89 7.37 -14.68
CA LEU A 41 4.89 6.64 -15.46
C LEU A 41 4.97 5.17 -15.04
N TRP A 42 4.70 4.91 -13.75
CA TRP A 42 4.70 3.58 -13.16
C TRP A 42 3.89 3.59 -11.86
N SER A 43 3.19 2.49 -11.57
CA SER A 43 2.50 2.29 -10.30
C SER A 43 2.67 0.86 -9.79
N ASN A 44 2.55 0.71 -8.48
CA ASN A 44 2.56 -0.58 -7.80
C ASN A 44 1.67 -0.55 -6.56
N LYS A 45 1.13 -1.72 -6.23
CA LYS A 45 0.25 -1.95 -5.08
C LYS A 45 0.79 -3.15 -4.31
N GLU A 46 1.19 -2.90 -3.08
CA GLU A 46 1.73 -3.93 -2.20
C GLU A 46 0.91 -4.01 -0.91
N LEU A 47 0.92 -5.17 -0.26
CA LEU A 47 0.39 -5.25 1.11
C LEU A 47 1.23 -4.38 2.02
N SER A 48 0.57 -3.55 2.84
CA SER A 48 1.28 -2.72 3.81
C SER A 48 2.04 -3.60 4.81
N GLU A 49 3.16 -3.09 5.32
CA GLU A 49 3.97 -3.78 6.34
C GLU A 49 3.14 -4.12 7.58
N ARG A 50 2.17 -3.26 7.92
CA ARG A 50 1.19 -3.51 8.99
C ARG A 50 0.31 -4.71 8.68
N ALA A 51 -0.24 -4.80 7.47
CA ALA A 51 -1.05 -5.95 7.07
C ALA A 51 -0.23 -7.25 7.09
N LEU A 52 1.01 -7.20 6.60
CA LEU A 52 1.92 -8.34 6.64
C LEU A 52 2.24 -8.78 8.07
N THR A 53 2.47 -7.83 8.97
CA THR A 53 2.69 -8.10 10.40
C THR A 53 1.47 -8.75 11.04
N THR A 54 0.27 -8.23 10.79
CA THR A 54 -0.98 -8.82 11.29
C THR A 54 -1.16 -10.26 10.79
N ILE A 55 -0.90 -10.52 9.51
CA ILE A 55 -0.99 -11.88 8.94
C ILE A 55 0.00 -12.80 9.65
N LYS A 56 1.26 -12.39 9.80
CA LYS A 56 2.29 -13.18 10.52
C LYS A 56 1.86 -13.51 11.95
N SER A 57 1.35 -12.53 12.69
CA SER A 57 0.87 -12.73 14.07
C SER A 57 -0.30 -13.73 14.13
N SER A 58 -1.26 -13.61 13.22
CA SER A 58 -2.40 -14.54 13.15
C SER A 58 -1.99 -15.96 12.83
N VAL A 59 -1.00 -16.16 11.94
CA VAL A 59 -0.46 -17.48 11.61
C VAL A 59 0.19 -18.12 12.84
N ALA A 60 1.06 -17.37 13.54
CA ALA A 60 1.73 -17.88 14.75
C ALA A 60 0.74 -18.27 15.86
N LEU A 61 -0.35 -17.51 16.03
CA LEU A 61 -1.41 -17.83 16.99
C LEU A 61 -2.14 -19.13 16.62
N ASN A 62 -2.44 -19.33 15.34
CA ASN A 62 -3.10 -20.56 14.88
C ASN A 62 -2.21 -21.79 15.08
N GLU A 63 -0.90 -21.67 14.84
CA GLU A 63 0.06 -22.75 15.09
C GLU A 63 0.16 -23.08 16.58
N ALA A 64 0.26 -22.07 17.45
CA ALA A 64 0.31 -22.26 18.90
C ALA A 64 -0.99 -22.87 19.48
N ALA A 65 -2.14 -22.53 18.90
CA ALA A 65 -3.43 -23.11 19.29
C ALA A 65 -3.52 -24.61 18.94
N LYS A 66 -2.93 -25.03 17.81
CA LYS A 66 -2.92 -26.42 17.37
C LYS A 66 -2.08 -27.31 18.31
N ILE A 67 -0.94 -26.80 18.79
CA ILE A 67 -0.06 -27.51 19.73
C ILE A 67 -0.73 -27.72 21.11
N LYS A 68 -1.65 -26.84 21.52
CA LYS A 68 -2.38 -26.98 22.79
C LYS A 68 -3.60 -27.91 22.71
N SER A 69 -3.96 -28.37 21.52
CA SER A 69 -5.10 -29.28 21.29
C SER A 69 -4.68 -30.75 21.12
N GLU A 70 -3.38 -31.04 21.17
CA GLU A 70 -2.78 -32.38 21.22
C GLU A 70 -2.25 -32.68 22.63
#